data_AF-A0A0U1NPR9-F1
#
_entry.id   AF-A0A0U1NPR9-F1
#
_cell.length_a   1.000
_cell.length_b   1.000
_cell.length_c   1.000
_cell.angle_alpha   90.00
_cell.angle_beta   90.00
_cell.angle_gamma   90.00
#
_symmetry.space_group_name_H-M   'P 1'
#
loop_
_entity.id
_entity.type
_entity.pdbx_description
1 polymer ?
#
loop_
_entity_poly.entity_id
_entity_poly.type
_entity_poly.pdbx_seq_one_letter_code
_entity_poly.pdbx_strand_id
1 'polypeptide(L)' 'MVMKDGKIVEQGMTENVYTSPKHPYTRALLAAAPTLPSRTSNEAKHADRSP' A
#
# COMPACT_ATOMS: atom_id res chain seq x y z
N MET A 1 -0.34 9.08 -8.58
CA MET A 1 -1.54 9.66 -9.22
C MET A 1 -2.69 8.68 -9.06
N VAL A 2 -3.92 9.19 -8.82
CA VAL A 2 -5.14 8.39 -8.70
C VAL A 2 -6.13 8.78 -9.80
N MET A 3 -6.72 7.79 -10.45
CA MET A 3 -7.70 7.99 -11.52
C MET A 3 -9.02 7.27 -11.21
N LYS A 4 -10.12 7.86 -11.69
CA LYS A 4 -11.45 7.26 -11.68
C LYS A 4 -12.16 7.64 -12.98
N ASP A 5 -12.77 6.66 -13.65
CA ASP A 5 -13.56 6.86 -14.89
C ASP A 5 -12.80 7.65 -15.97
N GLY A 6 -11.51 7.34 -16.15
CA GLY A 6 -10.64 8.00 -17.13
C GLY A 6 -10.20 9.42 -16.76
N LYS A 7 -10.53 9.92 -15.55
CA LYS A 7 -10.14 11.25 -15.07
C LYS A 7 -9.16 11.16 -13.92
N ILE A 8 -8.21 12.09 -13.88
CA ILE A 8 -7.34 12.29 -12.73
C ILE A 8 -8.17 12.94 -11.64
N VAL A 9 -8.31 12.26 -10.50
CA VAL A 9 -9.06 12.77 -9.34
C VAL A 9 -8.14 13.23 -8.22
N GLU A 10 -6.89 12.77 -8.20
CA GLU A 10 -5.88 13.22 -7.24
C GLU A 10 -4.45 13.01 -7.76
N GLN A 11 -3.58 14.02 -7.53
CA GLN A 11 -2.18 14.00 -7.93
C GLN A 11 -1.33 14.75 -6.89
N GLY A 12 -0.13 14.24 -6.62
CA GLY A 12 0.80 14.80 -5.65
C GLY A 12 1.91 13.80 -5.31
N MET A 13 2.77 14.17 -4.37
CA MET A 13 3.75 13.25 -3.79
C MET A 13 3.06 12.04 -3.19
N THR A 14 3.70 10.88 -3.30
CA THR A 14 3.16 9.62 -2.77
C THR A 14 2.83 9.75 -1.29
N GLU A 15 3.72 10.33 -0.47
CA GLU A 15 3.45 10.49 0.96
C GLU A 15 2.16 11.28 1.20
N ASN A 16 1.94 12.37 0.46
CA ASN A 16 0.75 13.21 0.63
C ASN A 16 -0.54 12.48 0.24
N VAL A 17 -0.52 11.73 -0.87
CA VAL A 17 -1.69 10.95 -1.31
C VAL A 17 -2.04 9.86 -0.29
N TYR A 18 -1.04 9.25 0.37
CA TYR A 18 -1.24 8.22 1.38
C TYR A 18 -1.65 8.78 2.76
N THR A 19 -1.07 9.91 3.18
CA THR A 19 -1.23 10.44 4.54
C THR A 19 -2.29 11.54 4.67
N SER A 20 -2.53 12.29 3.59
CA SER A 20 -3.49 13.40 3.56
C SER A 20 -4.28 13.42 2.23
N PRO A 21 -5.02 12.32 1.93
CA PRO A 21 -5.83 12.21 0.72
C PRO A 21 -6.97 13.23 0.68
N LYS A 22 -7.00 14.07 -0.36
CA LYS A 22 -7.99 15.15 -0.52
C LYS A 22 -9.30 14.67 -1.14
N HIS A 23 -9.25 13.70 -2.05
CA HIS A 23 -10.44 13.24 -2.75
C HIS A 23 -11.16 12.11 -1.98
N PRO A 24 -12.50 12.13 -1.82
CA PRO A 24 -13.24 11.07 -1.12
C PRO A 24 -12.99 9.67 -1.67
N TYR A 25 -12.85 9.53 -2.99
CA TYR A 25 -12.53 8.26 -3.63
C TYR A 25 -11.16 7.71 -3.20
N THR A 26 -10.14 8.55 -3.12
CA THR A 26 -8.81 8.15 -2.66
C THR A 26 -8.87 7.66 -1.21
N ARG A 27 -9.62 8.34 -0.34
CA ARG A 27 -9.86 7.89 1.05
C ARG A 27 -10.51 6.51 1.10
N ALA A 28 -11.51 6.26 0.27
CA ALA A 28 -12.19 4.97 0.22
C ALA A 28 -11.25 3.84 -0.24
N LEU A 29 -10.40 4.10 -1.24
CA LEU A 29 -9.40 3.12 -1.69
C LEU A 29 -8.40 2.78 -0.59
N LEU A 30 -7.88 3.78 0.12
CA LEU A 30 -6.93 3.56 1.21
C LEU A 30 -7.56 2.81 2.38
N ALA A 31 -8.81 3.12 2.72
CA ALA A 31 -9.56 2.43 3.77
C ALA A 31 -9.85 0.95 3.43
N ALA A 32 -9.94 0.61 2.13
CA ALA A 32 -10.17 -0.74 1.66
C ALA A 32 -8.89 -1.57 1.50
N ALA A 33 -7.71 -0.98 1.68
CA ALA A 33 -6.45 -1.66 1.46
C ALA A 33 -6.22 -2.76 2.52
N PRO A 34 -5.82 -3.99 2.12
CA PRO A 34 -5.56 -5.06 3.06
C PRO A 34 -4.30 -4.78 3.88
N THR A 35 -4.33 -5.14 5.17
CA THR A 35 -3.11 -5.19 5.98
C THR A 35 -2.30 -6.41 5.56
N LEU A 36 -1.07 -6.19 5.10
CA LEU A 36 -0.17 -7.30 4.81
C LEU A 36 0.25 -7.93 6.15
N PRO A 37 0.13 -9.26 6.31
CA PRO A 37 0.65 -9.93 7.48
C PRO A 37 2.15 -9.66 7.57
N SER A 38 2.61 -9.22 8.74
CA SER A 38 4.03 -9.09 9.01
C SER A 38 4.67 -10.46 8.80
N ARG A 39 5.62 -10.56 7.87
CA ARG A 39 6.45 -11.76 7.72
C ARG A 39 7.42 -11.80 8.90
N THR A 40 6.92 -12.15 10.09
CA THR A 40 7.79 -12.43 11.23
C THR A 40 8.44 -13.79 11.00
N SER A 41 9.74 -13.75 10.71
CA SER A 41 10.72 -14.81 10.97
C SER A 41 10.40 -16.21 10.40
N ASN A 42 10.52 -16.38 9.07
CA ASN A 42 10.82 -17.70 8.49
C ASN A 42 12.25 -17.79 7.93
N GLU A 43 13.10 -16.76 8.13
CA GLU A 43 14.51 -16.83 7.70
C GLU A 43 15.38 -17.70 8.61
N ALA A 44 14.98 -17.92 9.87
CA ALA A 44 15.73 -18.77 10.80
C ALA A 44 15.66 -20.29 10.48
N LYS A 45 14.90 -20.71 9.46
CA LYS A 45 14.71 -22.13 9.08
C LYS A 45 15.46 -22.53 7.81
N HIS A 46 16.03 -21.58 7.06
CA HIS A 46 16.75 -21.89 5.81
C HIS A 46 18.28 -21.91 5.96
N ALA A 47 18.82 -21.45 7.10
CA ALA A 47 20.25 -21.47 7.39
C ALA A 47 20.78 -22.84 7.88
N ASP A 48 19.90 -23.84 8.08
CA ASP A 48 20.25 -25.18 8.59
C ASP A 48 20.15 -26.28 7.51
N ARG A 49 20.32 -25.91 6.24
CA ARG A 49 20.49 -26.89 5.14
C ARG A 49 21.76 -26.59 4.36
N SER A 50 22.90 -26.80 5.00
CA SER A 50 24.17 -27.05 4.31
C SER A 50 24.29 -28.56 4.03
N PRO A 51 24.56 -29.00 2.78
CA PRO A 51 25.31 -30.24 2.57
C PRO A 51 26.79 -30.08 2.95
#